data_AF-A0A8I2K208-F1
#
_entry.id   AF-A0A8I2K208-F1
#
_cell.length_a   1.000
_cell.length_b   1.000
_cell.length_c   1.000
_cell.angle_alpha   90.00
_cell.angle_beta   90.00
_cell.angle_gamma   90.00
#
_symmetry.space_group_name_H-M   'P 1'
#
loop_
_entity.id
_entity.type
_entity.pdbx_description
1 polymer ?
#
loop_
_entity_poly.entity_id
_entity_poly.type
_entity_poly.pdbx_seq_one_letter_code
_entity_poly.pdbx_strand_id
1 'polypeptide(L)'
;MKKRTFFVLTALSLVLCLSIIYCGKAKETASPKIAGDLIQRINQGPFGFAIKVDPADISVELLGEKQYLITLKNTGMTFDTAALKDLNIGVPLKSIKIPLKTEELVLRYSPDKEYLAMVSGKGIVWDWDFSDVLNIPENQPPGTNQKIQNMVLNLKIGSVAYKTFDISALINPELKNIFQLLKEMMHKNRSFEWSIKDLTYDIHLTDMQNREASIILEAEKMTGRQDVRAEVFIPLYEKEGQSPDFKKFLGQGTPLFNLEGDCSMFKLYLKKDGRIKGGNTVDKMSFSYFLKPDETGSAFIYGFTLDMNAFKLSLPLNKDAEMLSNIPRWGIAFSLENISPGFAQAYFDLTKASMSRPVSTSQEDNQQIQAQRMMMGMKIMNALVQSKPIIKFSFSPFKHYFGELTAEGKFQFLTLGPPVGKAELKILDVQGILKKLKEEDAISSKTVEWISGFITAHVIKDGKGNGTITFEIKKDQPGKYLLNGSPL
;
A
#
# COMPACT_ATOMS: atom_id res chain seq x y z
N MET A 1 -57.61 -5.29 -27.13
CA MET A 1 -56.18 -5.53 -26.80
C MET A 1 -55.23 -5.31 -27.99
N LYS A 2 -55.50 -5.83 -29.20
CA LYS A 2 -54.57 -5.75 -30.36
C LYS A 2 -54.12 -4.33 -30.80
N LYS A 3 -54.95 -3.29 -30.65
CA LYS A 3 -54.58 -1.89 -31.01
C LYS A 3 -53.62 -1.21 -30.01
N ARG A 4 -53.67 -1.59 -28.72
CA ARG A 4 -52.73 -1.06 -27.70
C ARG A 4 -51.36 -1.71 -27.81
N THR A 5 -51.30 -3.00 -28.14
CA THR A 5 -50.02 -3.71 -28.36
C THR A 5 -49.29 -3.19 -29.59
N PHE A 6 -50.02 -2.85 -30.66
CA PHE A 6 -49.42 -2.28 -31.88
C PHE A 6 -48.83 -0.89 -31.60
N PHE A 7 -49.56 -0.01 -30.90
CA PHE A 7 -49.05 1.33 -30.54
C PHE A 7 -47.82 1.27 -29.63
N VAL A 8 -47.77 0.33 -28.67
CA VAL A 8 -46.60 0.13 -27.79
C VAL A 8 -45.41 -0.41 -28.58
N LEU A 9 -45.61 -1.32 -29.53
CA LEU A 9 -44.54 -1.84 -30.40
C LEU A 9 -44.03 -0.77 -31.38
N THR A 10 -44.91 0.07 -31.95
CA THR A 10 -44.51 1.18 -32.82
C THR A 10 -43.81 2.29 -32.03
N ALA A 11 -44.24 2.57 -30.80
CA ALA A 11 -43.56 3.50 -29.90
C ALA A 11 -42.19 2.95 -29.46
N LEU A 12 -42.08 1.65 -29.15
CA LEU A 12 -40.80 1.01 -28.85
C LEU A 12 -39.87 1.03 -30.07
N SER A 13 -40.38 0.78 -31.28
CA SER A 13 -39.56 0.85 -32.50
C SER A 13 -39.13 2.28 -32.82
N LEU A 14 -39.97 3.28 -32.54
CA LEU A 14 -39.60 4.69 -32.71
C LEU A 14 -38.54 5.11 -31.68
N VAL A 15 -38.64 4.64 -30.43
CA VAL A 15 -37.63 4.86 -29.37
C VAL A 15 -36.34 4.11 -29.67
N LEU A 16 -36.41 2.90 -30.22
CA LEU A 16 -35.24 2.15 -30.70
C LEU A 16 -34.58 2.83 -31.89
N CYS A 17 -35.34 3.29 -32.89
CA CYS A 17 -34.82 4.07 -34.01
C CYS A 17 -34.23 5.42 -33.56
N LEU A 18 -34.87 6.12 -32.62
CA LEU A 18 -34.32 7.35 -32.04
C LEU A 18 -33.07 7.10 -31.19
N SER A 19 -32.98 5.96 -30.48
CA SER A 19 -31.76 5.57 -29.76
C SER A 19 -30.60 5.20 -30.69
N ILE A 20 -30.88 4.67 -31.89
CA ILE A 20 -29.86 4.41 -32.92
C ILE A 20 -29.41 5.71 -33.60
N ILE A 21 -30.32 6.70 -33.78
CA ILE A 21 -29.99 8.02 -34.33
C ILE A 21 -29.28 8.92 -33.30
N TYR A 22 -29.54 8.76 -32.00
CA TYR A 22 -28.84 9.49 -30.93
C TYR A 22 -27.55 8.82 -30.43
N CYS A 23 -27.20 7.64 -30.96
CA CYS A 23 -25.93 6.95 -30.69
C CYS A 23 -24.91 7.08 -31.84
N GLY A 24 -25.12 8.04 -32.74
CA GLY A 24 -24.32 8.23 -33.96
C GLY A 24 -24.02 9.69 -34.29
N LYS A 25 -23.60 10.52 -33.33
CA LYS A 25 -22.71 11.62 -33.73
C LYS A 25 -21.39 10.97 -34.12
N ALA A 26 -21.11 10.93 -35.43
CA ALA A 26 -19.78 10.60 -35.92
C ALA A 26 -18.78 11.43 -35.11
N LYS A 27 -17.95 10.77 -34.31
CA LYS A 27 -16.88 11.44 -33.57
C LYS A 27 -16.04 12.14 -34.61
N GLU A 28 -15.97 13.47 -34.56
CA GLU A 28 -14.99 14.21 -35.34
C GLU A 28 -13.61 13.67 -34.92
N THR A 29 -13.03 12.85 -35.80
CA THR A 29 -11.68 12.34 -35.65
C THR A 29 -10.75 13.50 -35.86
N ALA A 30 -10.22 14.04 -34.76
CA ALA A 30 -9.21 15.07 -34.81
C ALA A 30 -7.91 14.50 -35.41
N SER A 31 -7.06 15.37 -35.96
CA SER A 31 -5.83 14.96 -36.64
C SER A 31 -4.91 14.12 -35.73
N PRO A 32 -4.43 12.94 -36.17
CA PRO A 32 -3.43 12.14 -35.46
C PRO A 32 -2.14 12.90 -35.13
N LYS A 33 -1.87 14.01 -35.83
CA LYS A 33 -0.75 14.91 -35.54
C LYS A 33 -0.73 15.40 -34.09
N ILE A 34 -1.90 15.64 -33.49
CA ILE A 34 -2.01 16.12 -32.11
C ILE A 34 -1.44 15.10 -31.12
N ALA A 35 -1.73 13.82 -31.33
CA ALA A 35 -1.17 12.74 -30.52
C ALA A 35 0.33 12.55 -30.78
N GLY A 36 0.77 12.69 -32.04
CA GLY A 36 2.19 12.68 -32.39
C GLY A 36 2.99 13.78 -31.68
N ASP A 37 2.51 15.02 -31.72
CA ASP A 37 3.13 16.18 -31.07
C ASP A 37 3.18 15.99 -29.53
N LEU A 38 2.12 15.44 -28.93
CA LEU A 38 2.08 15.10 -27.51
C LEU A 38 3.13 14.04 -27.14
N ILE A 39 3.19 12.93 -27.89
CA ILE A 39 4.16 11.85 -27.67
C ILE A 39 5.58 12.38 -27.81
N GLN A 40 5.83 13.23 -28.81
CA GLN A 40 7.13 13.85 -29.00
C GLN A 40 7.52 14.73 -27.81
N ARG A 41 6.60 15.56 -27.28
CA ARG A 41 6.86 16.36 -26.06
C ARG A 41 7.24 15.48 -24.87
N ILE A 42 6.51 14.39 -24.63
CA ILE A 42 6.81 13.46 -23.53
C ILE A 42 8.20 12.83 -23.72
N ASN A 43 8.49 12.33 -24.92
CA ASN A 43 9.75 11.64 -25.24
C ASN A 43 10.98 12.55 -25.19
N GLN A 44 10.80 13.86 -25.38
CA GLN A 44 11.86 14.86 -25.27
C GLN A 44 12.07 15.35 -23.83
N GLY A 45 11.20 14.97 -22.90
CA GLY A 45 11.29 15.36 -21.49
C GLY A 45 12.53 14.76 -20.80
N PRO A 46 13.11 15.46 -19.81
CA PRO A 46 14.34 15.01 -19.13
C PRO A 46 14.12 13.91 -18.08
N PHE A 47 12.96 13.24 -18.10
CA PHE A 47 12.49 12.37 -17.01
C PHE A 47 12.76 10.87 -17.25
N GLY A 48 13.34 10.52 -18.39
CA GLY A 48 13.64 9.13 -18.74
C GLY A 48 12.44 8.32 -19.24
N PHE A 49 11.31 8.95 -19.56
CA PHE A 49 10.14 8.27 -20.14
C PHE A 49 10.12 8.38 -21.66
N ALA A 50 9.87 7.25 -22.33
CA ALA A 50 9.62 7.22 -23.77
C ALA A 50 8.38 6.37 -24.08
N ILE A 51 7.57 6.85 -25.02
CA ILE A 51 6.37 6.21 -25.56
C ILE A 51 6.62 5.90 -27.03
N LYS A 52 6.34 4.66 -27.43
CA LYS A 52 6.37 4.16 -28.79
C LYS A 52 5.04 3.47 -29.11
N VAL A 53 4.38 3.93 -30.16
CA VAL A 53 3.11 3.40 -30.65
C VAL A 53 3.08 3.54 -32.17
N ASP A 54 2.48 2.58 -32.86
CA ASP A 54 2.25 2.66 -34.29
C ASP A 54 1.20 3.75 -34.57
N PRO A 55 1.39 4.66 -35.55
CA PRO A 55 0.36 5.62 -35.93
C PRO A 55 -1.01 5.00 -36.22
N ALA A 56 -1.08 3.75 -36.70
CA ALA A 56 -2.33 3.02 -36.93
C ALA A 56 -3.06 2.64 -35.62
N ASP A 57 -2.32 2.57 -34.51
CA ASP A 57 -2.83 2.26 -33.16
C ASP A 57 -3.18 3.51 -32.35
N ILE A 58 -3.18 4.70 -32.97
CA ILE A 58 -3.58 5.96 -32.36
C ILE A 58 -4.99 6.34 -32.81
N SER A 59 -5.86 6.64 -31.85
CA SER A 59 -7.15 7.26 -32.12
C SER A 59 -7.32 8.54 -31.30
N VAL A 60 -7.90 9.56 -31.92
CA VAL A 60 -8.10 10.88 -31.31
C VAL A 60 -9.55 11.31 -31.51
N GLU A 61 -10.22 11.60 -30.40
CA GLU A 61 -11.62 12.01 -30.39
C GLU A 61 -11.74 13.41 -29.79
N LEU A 62 -12.49 14.29 -30.46
CA LEU A 62 -12.77 15.63 -29.92
C LEU A 62 -13.89 15.55 -28.86
N LEU A 63 -13.61 15.98 -27.63
CA LEU A 63 -14.58 16.00 -26.52
C LEU A 63 -15.31 17.35 -26.37
N GLY A 64 -14.79 18.40 -27.00
CA GLY A 64 -15.29 19.78 -26.95
C GLY A 64 -14.32 20.70 -27.70
N GLU A 65 -14.44 22.02 -27.57
CA GLU A 65 -13.47 22.93 -28.21
C GLU A 65 -12.04 22.66 -27.69
N LYS A 66 -11.16 22.16 -28.57
CA LYS A 66 -9.72 21.93 -28.34
C LYS A 66 -9.35 20.95 -27.21
N GLN A 67 -10.28 20.10 -26.78
CA GLN A 67 -10.01 19.02 -25.85
C GLN A 67 -10.11 17.67 -26.56
N TYR A 68 -9.07 16.85 -26.42
CA TYR A 68 -8.91 15.59 -27.12
C TYR A 68 -8.85 14.43 -26.14
N LEU A 69 -9.56 13.35 -26.47
CA LEU A 69 -9.35 12.04 -25.88
C LEU A 69 -8.43 11.27 -26.84
N ILE A 70 -7.23 10.94 -26.38
CA ILE A 70 -6.23 10.21 -27.15
C ILE A 70 -6.17 8.79 -26.60
N THR A 71 -6.42 7.82 -27.45
CA THR A 71 -6.29 6.39 -27.13
C THR A 71 -5.13 5.81 -27.93
N LEU A 72 -4.14 5.29 -27.21
CA LEU A 72 -2.96 4.62 -27.75
C LEU A 72 -3.10 3.12 -27.50
N LYS A 73 -3.08 2.30 -28.55
CA LYS A 73 -3.13 0.83 -28.45
C LYS A 73 -1.74 0.21 -28.58
N ASN A 74 -1.58 -1.01 -28.07
CA ASN A 74 -0.33 -1.79 -28.16
C ASN A 74 0.94 -0.97 -27.87
N THR A 75 0.86 -0.12 -26.85
CA THR A 75 1.86 0.92 -26.61
C THR A 75 3.04 0.34 -25.84
N GLY A 76 4.23 0.53 -26.41
CA GLY A 76 5.49 0.28 -25.73
C GLY A 76 5.94 1.54 -25.01
N MET A 77 6.24 1.42 -23.72
CA MET A 77 6.84 2.46 -22.91
C MET A 77 8.20 1.99 -22.39
N THR A 78 9.08 2.93 -22.13
CA THR A 78 10.39 2.65 -21.53
C THR A 78 10.68 3.70 -20.47
N PHE A 79 11.17 3.24 -19.32
CA PHE A 79 11.70 4.10 -18.27
C PHE A 79 13.21 3.89 -18.13
N ASP A 80 13.99 4.93 -18.35
CA ASP A 80 15.45 4.94 -18.15
C ASP A 80 15.76 5.30 -16.70
N THR A 81 16.30 4.35 -15.95
CA THR A 81 16.66 4.55 -14.54
C THR A 81 17.79 5.55 -14.34
N ALA A 82 18.49 6.00 -15.41
CA ALA A 82 19.43 7.12 -15.32
C ALA A 82 18.79 8.40 -14.79
N ALA A 83 17.48 8.59 -15.01
CA ALA A 83 16.73 9.71 -14.45
C ALA A 83 16.70 9.69 -12.91
N LEU A 84 16.97 8.55 -12.28
CA LEU A 84 16.98 8.36 -10.83
C LEU A 84 18.36 8.56 -10.18
N LYS A 85 19.40 8.96 -10.93
CA LYS A 85 20.78 9.14 -10.41
C LYS A 85 20.89 10.10 -9.21
N ASP A 86 19.96 11.05 -9.13
CA ASP A 86 19.92 12.05 -8.08
C ASP A 86 19.09 11.59 -6.86
N LEU A 87 18.42 10.43 -6.95
CA LEU A 87 17.76 9.82 -5.81
C LEU A 87 18.77 9.49 -4.73
N ASN A 88 18.39 9.81 -3.51
CA ASN A 88 19.14 9.48 -2.31
C ASN A 88 18.82 8.05 -1.85
N ILE A 89 19.07 7.10 -2.73
CA ILE A 89 18.93 5.67 -2.49
C ILE A 89 20.33 5.12 -2.24
N GLY A 90 20.55 4.49 -1.09
CA GLY A 90 21.85 3.98 -0.63
C GLY A 90 22.49 2.89 -1.50
N VAL A 91 22.05 2.69 -2.73
CA VAL A 91 22.57 1.71 -3.70
C VAL A 91 22.78 2.41 -5.04
N PRO A 92 23.98 2.32 -5.64
CA PRO A 92 24.20 2.82 -7.00
C PRO A 92 23.35 1.99 -7.97
N LEU A 93 22.29 2.57 -8.51
CA LEU A 93 21.50 1.94 -9.57
C LEU A 93 22.29 1.99 -10.88
N LYS A 94 22.43 0.83 -11.56
CA LYS A 94 22.83 0.84 -12.96
C LYS A 94 21.75 1.55 -13.78
N SER A 95 22.18 2.36 -14.76
CA SER A 95 21.27 2.87 -15.79
C SER A 95 20.85 1.70 -16.66
N ILE A 96 19.57 1.37 -16.58
CA ILE A 96 18.92 0.34 -17.36
C ILE A 96 17.60 0.91 -17.89
N LYS A 97 17.15 0.35 -19.01
CA LYS A 97 15.87 0.72 -19.62
C LYS A 97 14.86 -0.35 -19.26
N ILE A 98 13.88 0.03 -18.45
CA ILE A 98 12.85 -0.89 -18.01
C ILE A 98 11.67 -0.80 -18.98
N PRO A 99 11.31 -1.90 -19.68
CA PRO A 99 10.20 -1.91 -20.60
C PRO A 99 8.87 -1.99 -19.84
N LEU A 100 7.89 -1.24 -20.32
CA LEU A 100 6.51 -1.27 -19.87
C LEU A 100 5.62 -1.45 -21.10
N LYS A 101 4.67 -2.39 -21.08
CA LYS A 101 3.72 -2.60 -22.17
C LYS A 101 2.31 -2.30 -21.69
N THR A 102 1.48 -1.76 -22.57
CA THR A 102 0.06 -1.59 -22.32
C THR A 102 -0.75 -1.90 -23.59
N GLU A 103 -1.85 -2.61 -23.43
CA GLU A 103 -2.78 -2.90 -24.53
C GLU A 103 -3.52 -1.62 -24.97
N GLU A 104 -3.88 -0.76 -24.01
CA GLU A 104 -4.60 0.48 -24.27
C GLU A 104 -4.28 1.52 -23.18
N LEU A 105 -3.84 2.70 -23.59
CA LEU A 105 -3.66 3.88 -22.74
C LEU A 105 -4.59 5.00 -23.21
N VAL A 106 -5.39 5.56 -22.30
CA VAL A 106 -6.34 6.63 -22.60
C VAL A 106 -5.95 7.90 -21.86
N LEU A 107 -5.69 8.96 -22.63
CA LEU A 107 -5.24 10.26 -22.17
C LEU A 107 -6.26 11.33 -22.54
N ARG A 108 -6.43 12.32 -21.67
CA ARG A 108 -7.17 13.56 -21.98
C ARG A 108 -6.17 14.68 -22.11
N TYR A 109 -6.18 15.37 -23.26
CA TYR A 109 -5.20 16.40 -23.59
C TYR A 109 -5.88 17.69 -24.07
N SER A 110 -5.39 18.84 -23.61
CA SER A 110 -5.82 20.17 -24.06
C SER A 110 -4.57 21.02 -24.31
N PRO A 111 -4.10 21.14 -25.56
CA PRO A 111 -2.83 21.80 -25.90
C PRO A 111 -2.77 23.27 -25.47
N ASP A 112 -3.88 23.99 -25.60
CA ASP A 112 -4.02 25.41 -25.27
C ASP A 112 -3.94 25.69 -23.77
N LYS A 113 -4.33 24.72 -22.94
CA LYS A 113 -4.25 24.78 -21.47
C LYS A 113 -3.02 24.09 -20.91
N GLU A 114 -2.17 23.52 -21.79
CA GLU A 114 -1.07 22.63 -21.41
C GLU A 114 -1.48 21.55 -20.41
N TYR A 115 -2.69 21.01 -20.59
CA TYR A 115 -3.28 20.05 -19.66
C TYR A 115 -3.22 18.64 -20.23
N LEU A 116 -2.74 17.70 -19.42
CA LEU A 116 -2.71 16.27 -19.71
C LEU A 116 -3.18 15.48 -18.48
N ALA A 117 -4.09 14.53 -18.68
CA ALA A 117 -4.52 13.60 -17.64
C ALA A 117 -4.55 12.16 -18.14
N MET A 118 -4.20 11.23 -17.25
CA MET A 118 -4.41 9.81 -17.46
C MET A 118 -5.84 9.45 -17.04
N VAL A 119 -6.62 8.92 -17.98
CA VAL A 119 -8.00 8.49 -17.72
C VAL A 119 -8.02 7.02 -17.33
N SER A 120 -7.34 6.18 -18.11
CA SER A 120 -7.27 4.74 -17.86
C SER A 120 -6.09 4.08 -18.58
N GLY A 121 -5.71 2.89 -18.12
CA GLY A 121 -4.83 1.96 -18.83
C GLY A 121 -5.38 0.53 -18.78
N LYS A 122 -5.10 -0.30 -19.78
CA LYS A 122 -5.46 -1.72 -19.84
C LYS A 122 -4.27 -2.59 -20.21
N GLY A 123 -4.27 -3.82 -19.71
CA GLY A 123 -3.24 -4.82 -19.97
C GLY A 123 -1.84 -4.29 -19.70
N ILE A 124 -1.65 -3.60 -18.57
CA ILE A 124 -0.35 -3.04 -18.21
C ILE A 124 0.53 -4.20 -17.73
N VAL A 125 1.70 -4.35 -18.33
CA VAL A 125 2.68 -5.36 -17.98
C VAL A 125 4.03 -4.68 -17.76
N TRP A 126 4.60 -4.92 -16.59
CA TRP A 126 5.90 -4.45 -16.19
C TRP A 126 6.72 -5.65 -15.71
N ASP A 127 7.71 -6.03 -16.51
CA ASP A 127 8.65 -7.10 -16.18
C ASP A 127 10.02 -6.46 -15.88
N TRP A 128 10.52 -6.68 -14.66
CA TRP A 128 11.77 -6.11 -14.19
C TRP A 128 12.68 -7.19 -13.63
N ASP A 129 13.79 -7.44 -14.33
CA ASP A 129 14.88 -8.26 -13.83
C ASP A 129 15.78 -7.43 -12.89
N PHE A 130 15.81 -7.80 -11.61
CA PHE A 130 16.65 -7.14 -10.61
C PHE A 130 18.12 -7.57 -10.70
N SER A 131 18.45 -8.65 -11.41
CA SER A 131 19.84 -9.07 -11.64
C SER A 131 20.64 -7.99 -12.36
N ASP A 132 19.98 -7.20 -13.20
CA ASP A 132 20.60 -6.08 -13.93
C ASP A 132 20.87 -4.87 -13.03
N VAL A 133 20.25 -4.78 -11.86
CA VAL A 133 20.29 -3.61 -10.97
C VAL A 133 21.10 -3.87 -9.70
N LEU A 134 21.02 -5.09 -9.16
CA LEU A 134 21.73 -5.47 -7.95
C LEU A 134 23.20 -5.73 -8.30
N ASN A 135 24.10 -4.84 -7.90
CA ASN A 135 25.54 -5.12 -7.85
C ASN A 135 25.79 -6.20 -6.79
N ILE A 136 25.60 -7.47 -7.16
CA ILE A 136 26.13 -8.58 -6.38
C ILE A 136 27.65 -8.54 -6.55
N PRO A 137 28.44 -8.24 -5.50
CA PRO A 137 29.89 -8.13 -5.65
C PRO A 137 30.46 -9.49 -6.06
N GLU A 138 31.17 -9.54 -7.20
CA GLU A 138 31.80 -10.76 -7.73
C GLU A 138 32.82 -11.41 -6.75
N ASN A 139 33.26 -10.67 -5.72
CA ASN A 139 34.33 -11.07 -4.81
C ASN A 139 33.86 -11.21 -3.35
N GLN A 140 32.67 -11.77 -3.08
CA GLN A 140 32.33 -12.18 -1.71
C GLN A 140 32.97 -13.54 -1.37
N PRO A 141 33.53 -13.69 -0.15
CA PRO A 141 34.16 -14.94 0.26
C PRO A 141 33.16 -16.11 0.18
N PRO A 142 33.62 -17.31 -0.23
CA PRO A 142 32.75 -18.48 -0.31
C PRO A 142 32.27 -18.83 1.10
N GLY A 143 31.00 -18.56 1.38
CA GLY A 143 30.38 -18.80 2.70
C GLY A 143 29.20 -17.89 3.04
N THR A 144 29.05 -16.73 2.40
CA THR A 144 27.87 -15.87 2.58
C THR A 144 26.75 -16.31 1.63
N ASN A 145 25.71 -16.93 2.20
CA ASN A 145 24.39 -17.34 1.65
C ASN A 145 23.80 -16.61 0.42
N GLN A 146 24.50 -16.51 -0.71
CA GLN A 146 23.92 -16.07 -1.99
C GLN A 146 23.46 -17.29 -2.76
N LYS A 147 22.26 -17.77 -2.42
CA LYS A 147 21.60 -18.88 -3.10
C LYS A 147 20.79 -18.43 -4.33
N ILE A 148 20.50 -17.15 -4.49
CA ILE A 148 19.60 -16.61 -5.52
C ILE A 148 20.43 -16.10 -6.70
N GLN A 149 20.19 -16.67 -7.88
CA GLN A 149 20.84 -16.31 -9.14
C GLN A 149 20.08 -15.20 -9.87
N ASN A 150 18.75 -15.27 -9.87
CA ASN A 150 17.88 -14.32 -10.56
C ASN A 150 16.67 -13.96 -9.69
N MET A 151 16.27 -12.70 -9.72
CA MET A 151 15.01 -12.19 -9.17
C MET A 151 14.31 -11.34 -10.22
N VAL A 152 13.17 -11.80 -10.70
CA VAL A 152 12.32 -11.08 -11.65
C VAL A 152 11.03 -10.68 -10.98
N LEU A 153 10.68 -9.40 -11.08
CA LEU A 153 9.37 -8.90 -10.71
C LEU A 153 8.51 -8.75 -11.96
N ASN A 154 7.36 -9.42 -11.97
CA ASN A 154 6.34 -9.25 -12.99
C ASN A 154 5.10 -8.62 -12.34
N LEU A 155 4.78 -7.39 -12.74
CA LEU A 155 3.56 -6.70 -12.37
C LEU A 155 2.62 -6.67 -13.57
N LYS A 156 1.41 -7.18 -13.40
CA LYS A 156 0.33 -7.15 -14.39
C LYS A 156 -0.87 -6.45 -13.81
N ILE A 157 -1.49 -5.58 -14.59
CA ILE A 157 -2.74 -4.92 -14.23
C ILE A 157 -3.68 -5.05 -15.43
N GLY A 158 -4.79 -5.77 -15.27
CA GLY A 158 -5.79 -5.91 -16.33
C GLY A 158 -6.40 -4.56 -16.71
N SER A 159 -6.78 -3.74 -15.73
CA SER A 159 -7.12 -2.33 -15.99
C SER A 159 -6.90 -1.43 -14.79
N VAL A 160 -6.62 -0.15 -15.07
CA VAL A 160 -6.60 0.93 -14.09
C VAL A 160 -7.42 2.10 -14.62
N ALA A 161 -8.18 2.75 -13.75
CA ALA A 161 -8.93 3.96 -14.06
C ALA A 161 -8.76 4.98 -12.95
N TYR A 162 -8.72 6.25 -13.35
CA TYR A 162 -8.63 7.39 -12.45
C TYR A 162 -9.81 8.32 -12.68
N LYS A 163 -10.34 8.90 -11.60
CA LYS A 163 -11.38 9.94 -11.72
C LYS A 163 -10.79 11.24 -12.25
N THR A 164 -9.63 11.61 -11.72
CA THR A 164 -8.82 12.78 -12.12
C THR A 164 -7.36 12.52 -11.74
N PHE A 165 -6.51 12.17 -12.71
CA PHE A 165 -5.06 12.07 -12.49
C PHE A 165 -4.32 12.94 -13.51
N ASP A 166 -3.96 14.14 -13.07
CA ASP A 166 -3.27 15.17 -13.84
C ASP A 166 -1.77 14.85 -13.99
N ILE A 167 -1.35 14.57 -15.21
CA ILE A 167 0.04 14.29 -15.55
C ILE A 167 0.64 15.40 -16.42
N SER A 168 0.09 16.61 -16.37
CA SER A 168 0.54 17.76 -17.17
C SER A 168 2.00 18.12 -16.90
N ALA A 169 2.51 17.78 -15.72
CA ALA A 169 3.93 17.95 -15.41
C ALA A 169 4.86 17.19 -16.39
N LEU A 170 4.40 16.10 -17.02
CA LEU A 170 5.19 15.37 -18.03
C LEU A 170 5.43 16.18 -19.31
N ILE A 171 4.61 17.20 -19.59
CA ILE A 171 4.72 18.04 -20.78
C ILE A 171 5.18 19.46 -20.46
N ASN A 172 5.52 19.73 -19.20
CA ASN A 172 6.03 21.01 -18.75
C ASN A 172 7.54 21.12 -19.09
N PRO A 173 7.92 22.00 -20.03
CA PRO A 173 9.33 22.13 -20.46
C PRO A 173 10.22 22.80 -19.40
N GLU A 174 9.65 23.43 -18.37
CA GLU A 174 10.43 24.13 -17.33
C GLU A 174 11.04 23.18 -16.30
N LEU A 175 10.50 21.97 -16.17
CA LEU A 175 10.98 20.97 -15.23
C LEU A 175 12.21 20.25 -15.77
N LYS A 176 13.25 20.18 -14.95
CA LYS A 176 14.59 19.74 -15.37
C LYS A 176 14.97 18.35 -14.89
N ASN A 177 14.25 17.80 -13.90
CA ASN A 177 14.58 16.52 -13.29
C ASN A 177 13.35 15.80 -12.71
N ILE A 178 13.55 14.54 -12.33
CA ILE A 178 12.50 13.67 -11.80
C ILE A 178 11.88 14.17 -10.48
N PHE A 179 12.63 14.88 -9.63
CA PHE A 179 12.09 15.42 -8.38
C PHE A 179 11.11 16.55 -8.63
N GLN A 180 11.45 17.47 -9.54
CA GLN A 180 10.55 18.54 -9.95
C GLN A 180 9.27 17.96 -10.56
N LEU A 181 9.39 16.93 -11.42
CA LEU A 181 8.25 16.18 -11.95
C LEU A 181 7.39 15.57 -10.84
N LEU A 182 7.98 14.77 -9.94
CA LEU A 182 7.24 14.11 -8.86
C LEU A 182 6.58 15.12 -7.93
N LYS A 183 7.27 16.21 -7.58
CA LYS A 183 6.72 17.29 -6.75
C LYS A 183 5.52 17.96 -7.41
N GLU A 184 5.61 18.30 -8.69
CA GLU A 184 4.50 18.91 -9.42
C GLU A 184 3.33 17.93 -9.58
N MET A 185 3.61 16.67 -9.94
CA MET A 185 2.59 15.61 -10.03
C MET A 185 1.87 15.40 -8.69
N MET A 186 2.59 15.29 -7.58
CA MET A 186 1.97 15.13 -6.26
C MET A 186 1.19 16.38 -5.82
N HIS A 187 1.62 17.59 -6.24
CA HIS A 187 0.89 18.82 -5.95
C HIS A 187 -0.42 18.89 -6.73
N LYS A 188 -0.40 18.60 -8.04
CA LYS A 188 -1.61 18.57 -8.88
C LYS A 188 -2.56 17.43 -8.51
N ASN A 189 -2.01 16.30 -8.05
CA ASN A 189 -2.77 15.13 -7.60
C ASN A 189 -2.73 14.98 -6.08
N ARG A 190 -2.88 16.10 -5.37
CA ARG A 190 -2.90 16.06 -3.91
C ARG A 190 -3.97 15.10 -3.39
N SER A 191 -5.11 15.02 -4.08
CA SER A 191 -6.20 14.09 -3.80
C SER A 191 -6.60 13.39 -5.09
N PHE A 192 -6.61 12.07 -5.10
CA PHE A 192 -7.13 11.32 -6.25
C PHE A 192 -7.77 10.00 -5.84
N GLU A 193 -8.74 9.57 -6.65
CA GLU A 193 -9.43 8.28 -6.56
C GLU A 193 -8.94 7.39 -7.70
N TRP A 194 -8.72 6.11 -7.39
CA TRP A 194 -8.24 5.11 -8.34
C TRP A 194 -9.05 3.82 -8.23
N SER A 195 -9.14 3.10 -9.35
CA SER A 195 -9.68 1.74 -9.40
C SER A 195 -8.78 0.87 -10.26
N ILE A 196 -8.37 -0.26 -9.72
CA ILE A 196 -7.53 -1.28 -10.36
C ILE A 196 -8.34 -2.57 -10.46
N LYS A 197 -8.20 -3.30 -11.56
CA LYS A 197 -8.72 -4.66 -11.72
C LYS A 197 -7.64 -5.60 -12.21
N ASP A 198 -7.72 -6.84 -11.76
CA ASP A 198 -6.85 -7.94 -12.12
C ASP A 198 -5.37 -7.58 -11.92
N LEU A 199 -5.04 -7.13 -10.71
CA LEU A 199 -3.66 -6.91 -10.29
C LEU A 199 -3.02 -8.27 -10.03
N THR A 200 -1.85 -8.49 -10.61
CA THR A 200 -0.96 -9.60 -10.26
C THR A 200 0.43 -9.04 -10.03
N TYR A 201 1.03 -9.38 -8.90
CA TYR A 201 2.40 -9.07 -8.54
C TYR A 201 3.11 -10.38 -8.25
N ASP A 202 4.07 -10.74 -9.10
CA ASP A 202 4.81 -12.00 -9.05
C ASP A 202 6.31 -11.72 -8.91
N ILE A 203 6.87 -12.05 -7.74
CA ILE A 203 8.33 -12.12 -7.56
C ILE A 203 8.76 -13.54 -7.84
N HIS A 204 9.39 -13.75 -9.00
CA HIS A 204 10.01 -14.99 -9.39
C HIS A 204 11.48 -15.02 -8.95
N LEU A 205 11.90 -16.12 -8.35
CA LEU A 205 13.25 -16.35 -7.85
C LEU A 205 13.79 -17.63 -8.48
N THR A 206 14.97 -17.53 -9.06
CA THR A 206 15.73 -18.69 -9.54
C THR A 206 17.00 -18.80 -8.72
N ASP A 207 17.26 -19.99 -8.19
CA ASP A 207 18.47 -20.25 -7.41
C ASP A 207 19.62 -20.79 -8.28
N MET A 208 20.84 -20.85 -7.74
CA MET A 208 22.03 -21.34 -8.47
C MET A 208 21.95 -22.81 -8.93
N GLN A 209 20.95 -23.57 -8.47
CA GLN A 209 20.66 -24.94 -8.87
C GLN A 209 19.48 -25.00 -9.87
N ASN A 210 19.09 -23.86 -10.45
CA ASN A 210 17.94 -23.68 -11.34
C ASN A 210 16.60 -24.10 -10.71
N ARG A 211 16.48 -24.04 -9.38
CA ARG A 211 15.19 -24.24 -8.71
C ARG A 211 14.41 -22.95 -8.71
N GLU A 212 13.11 -23.06 -8.97
CA GLU A 212 12.24 -21.91 -9.14
C GLU A 212 11.30 -21.77 -7.94
N ALA A 213 11.18 -20.55 -7.43
CA ALA A 213 10.16 -20.18 -6.47
C ALA A 213 9.48 -18.88 -6.90
N SER A 214 8.22 -18.71 -6.53
CA SER A 214 7.49 -17.47 -6.83
C SER A 214 6.58 -17.10 -5.67
N ILE A 215 6.58 -15.81 -5.33
CA ILE A 215 5.63 -15.21 -4.40
C ILE A 215 4.66 -14.41 -5.25
N ILE A 216 3.40 -14.86 -5.30
CA ILE A 216 2.39 -14.28 -6.19
C ILE A 216 1.27 -13.69 -5.35
N LEU A 217 0.98 -12.42 -5.60
CA LEU A 217 -0.12 -11.65 -5.03
C LEU A 217 -1.09 -11.32 -6.15
N GLU A 218 -2.37 -11.65 -5.97
CA GLU A 218 -3.43 -11.30 -6.92
C GLU A 218 -4.52 -10.49 -6.20
N ALA A 219 -5.05 -9.47 -6.89
CA ALA A 219 -6.23 -8.75 -6.46
C ALA A 219 -7.21 -8.59 -7.61
N GLU A 220 -8.46 -9.02 -7.44
CA GLU A 220 -9.46 -8.98 -8.52
C GLU A 220 -9.89 -7.55 -8.81
N LYS A 221 -10.21 -6.79 -7.76
CA LYS A 221 -10.52 -5.37 -7.89
C LYS A 221 -10.12 -4.63 -6.62
N MET A 222 -9.43 -3.52 -6.82
CA MET A 222 -9.07 -2.59 -5.76
C MET A 222 -9.61 -1.20 -6.10
N THR A 223 -10.14 -0.49 -5.12
CA THR A 223 -10.54 0.91 -5.24
C THR A 223 -9.98 1.66 -4.07
N GLY A 224 -9.57 2.91 -4.26
CA GLY A 224 -9.09 3.69 -3.15
C GLY A 224 -9.04 5.17 -3.43
N ARG A 225 -8.79 5.91 -2.36
CA ARG A 225 -8.56 7.33 -2.34
C ARG A 225 -7.23 7.59 -1.65
N GLN A 226 -6.44 8.47 -2.23
CA GLN A 226 -5.22 8.95 -1.63
C GLN A 226 -5.25 10.47 -1.55
N ASP A 227 -4.90 11.00 -0.38
CA ASP A 227 -4.53 12.39 -0.15
C ASP A 227 -3.05 12.42 0.27
N VAL A 228 -2.19 13.19 -0.40
CA VAL A 228 -0.74 13.20 -0.11
C VAL A 228 -0.14 14.60 -0.27
N ARG A 229 0.74 15.00 0.66
CA ARG A 229 1.52 16.24 0.56
C ARG A 229 2.94 15.98 0.05
N ALA A 230 3.21 16.46 -1.16
CA ALA A 230 4.53 16.39 -1.78
C ALA A 230 5.65 16.91 -0.87
N GLU A 231 5.36 17.97 -0.10
CA GLU A 231 6.29 18.66 0.77
C GLU A 231 6.77 17.81 1.97
N VAL A 232 6.14 16.66 2.22
CA VAL A 232 6.58 15.69 3.23
C VAL A 232 7.35 14.54 2.60
N PHE A 233 6.89 13.98 1.46
CA PHE A 233 7.50 12.78 0.89
C PHE A 233 8.71 13.07 0.00
N ILE A 234 8.65 14.09 -0.84
CA ILE A 234 9.75 14.42 -1.77
C ILE A 234 11.06 14.69 -1.02
N PRO A 235 11.07 15.44 0.09
CA PRO A 235 12.31 15.70 0.82
C PRO A 235 12.97 14.45 1.46
N LEU A 236 12.29 13.29 1.55
CA LEU A 236 12.92 12.03 1.97
C LEU A 236 13.92 11.50 0.94
N TYR A 237 13.63 11.74 -0.34
CA TYR A 237 14.39 11.19 -1.46
C TYR A 237 15.41 12.18 -2.03
N GLU A 238 15.26 13.47 -1.73
CA GLU A 238 16.21 14.52 -2.13
C GLU A 238 17.50 14.44 -1.29
N LYS A 239 18.67 14.42 -1.96
CA LYS A 239 19.99 14.48 -1.30
C LYS A 239 20.15 15.78 -0.50
N GLU A 240 19.75 16.90 -1.10
CA GLU A 240 19.76 18.23 -0.50
C GLU A 240 18.34 18.80 -0.56
N GLY A 241 17.78 19.20 0.57
CA GLY A 241 16.41 19.70 0.63
C GLY A 241 16.04 20.19 2.03
N GLN A 242 15.16 21.18 2.09
CA GLN A 242 14.64 21.69 3.36
C GLN A 242 13.81 20.61 4.06
N SER A 243 14.02 20.47 5.37
CA SER A 243 13.15 19.62 6.19
C SER A 243 11.71 20.16 6.15
N PRO A 244 10.69 19.27 6.14
CA PRO A 244 9.30 19.70 6.14
C PRO A 244 8.94 20.49 7.41
N ASP A 245 8.18 21.58 7.29
CA ASP A 245 7.72 22.34 8.47
C ASP A 245 6.42 21.73 9.03
N PHE A 246 6.58 20.76 9.93
CA PHE A 246 5.46 20.10 10.60
C PHE A 246 4.60 21.05 11.46
N LYS A 247 5.14 22.17 11.96
CA LYS A 247 4.32 23.16 12.69
C LYS A 247 3.38 23.88 11.74
N LYS A 248 3.90 24.29 10.56
CA LYS A 248 3.09 24.89 9.51
C LYS A 248 1.98 23.96 9.03
N PHE A 249 2.28 22.68 8.82
CA PHE A 249 1.24 21.74 8.36
C PHE A 249 0.16 21.50 9.42
N LEU A 250 0.53 21.46 10.69
CA LEU A 250 -0.43 21.34 11.78
C LEU A 250 -1.41 22.51 11.77
N GLY A 251 -0.91 23.75 11.67
CA GLY A 251 -1.74 24.96 11.59
C GLY A 251 -2.63 25.06 10.34
N GLN A 252 -2.36 24.28 9.29
CA GLN A 252 -3.20 24.23 8.09
C GLN A 252 -4.40 23.27 8.22
N GLY A 253 -4.45 22.42 9.26
CA GLY A 253 -5.59 21.55 9.54
C GLY A 253 -5.83 20.42 8.53
N THR A 254 -4.90 20.17 7.61
CA THR A 254 -5.08 19.16 6.55
C THR A 254 -4.18 17.93 6.76
N PRO A 255 -4.61 16.72 6.33
CA PRO A 255 -3.77 15.54 6.33
C PRO A 255 -2.43 15.74 5.61
N LEU A 256 -1.36 15.15 6.17
CA LEU A 256 -0.06 15.00 5.52
C LEU A 256 -0.11 13.86 4.51
N PHE A 257 -0.73 12.76 4.92
CA PHE A 257 -1.20 11.71 4.03
C PHE A 257 -2.49 11.09 4.59
N ASN A 258 -3.31 10.59 3.68
CA ASN A 258 -4.44 9.73 3.95
C ASN A 258 -4.56 8.74 2.79
N LEU A 259 -4.60 7.46 3.06
CA LEU A 259 -4.81 6.42 2.07
C LEU A 259 -5.91 5.51 2.59
N GLU A 260 -6.98 5.40 1.83
CA GLU A 260 -8.12 4.54 2.13
C GLU A 260 -8.39 3.66 0.91
N GLY A 261 -8.72 2.39 1.13
CA GLY A 261 -9.01 1.50 0.03
C GLY A 261 -9.75 0.24 0.42
N ASP A 262 -10.35 -0.35 -0.60
CA ASP A 262 -11.07 -1.62 -0.56
C ASP A 262 -10.49 -2.52 -1.64
N CYS A 263 -10.38 -3.80 -1.33
CA CYS A 263 -9.99 -4.87 -2.23
C CYS A 263 -11.05 -5.97 -2.16
N SER A 264 -11.68 -6.29 -3.29
CA SER A 264 -12.46 -7.50 -3.43
C SER A 264 -11.54 -8.60 -3.95
N MET A 265 -11.52 -9.70 -3.21
CA MET A 265 -10.66 -10.86 -3.44
C MET A 265 -9.18 -10.49 -3.47
N PHE A 266 -8.45 -10.91 -2.45
CA PHE A 266 -7.00 -10.88 -2.39
C PHE A 266 -6.45 -12.29 -2.23
N LYS A 267 -5.51 -12.71 -3.08
CA LYS A 267 -4.77 -13.96 -2.93
C LYS A 267 -3.29 -13.67 -2.73
N LEU A 268 -2.67 -14.47 -1.89
CA LEU A 268 -1.22 -14.57 -1.78
C LEU A 268 -0.86 -16.05 -1.81
N TYR A 269 0.02 -16.48 -2.70
CA TYR A 269 0.45 -17.87 -2.75
C TYR A 269 1.92 -18.01 -3.11
N LEU A 270 2.48 -19.11 -2.60
CA LEU A 270 3.84 -19.54 -2.83
C LEU A 270 3.81 -20.67 -3.85
N LYS A 271 4.52 -20.46 -4.97
CA LYS A 271 4.77 -21.48 -5.99
C LYS A 271 6.22 -21.93 -5.88
N LYS A 272 6.46 -23.22 -6.04
CA LYS A 272 7.80 -23.80 -6.12
C LYS A 272 7.81 -24.91 -7.16
N ASP A 273 8.75 -24.83 -8.11
CA ASP A 273 8.92 -25.78 -9.21
C ASP A 273 7.59 -26.05 -9.93
N GLY A 274 6.90 -24.98 -10.34
CA GLY A 274 5.61 -25.08 -11.04
C GLY A 274 4.38 -25.35 -10.15
N ARG A 275 4.54 -25.72 -8.88
CA ARG A 275 3.44 -26.18 -8.00
C ARG A 275 3.16 -25.21 -6.85
N ILE A 276 1.88 -24.97 -6.56
CA ILE A 276 1.47 -24.21 -5.36
C ILE A 276 1.81 -25.03 -4.12
N LYS A 277 2.56 -24.44 -3.19
CA LYS A 277 2.95 -25.05 -1.91
C LYS A 277 2.06 -24.61 -0.75
N GLY A 278 1.50 -23.42 -0.86
CA GLY A 278 0.55 -22.88 0.08
C GLY A 278 0.11 -21.50 -0.38
N GLY A 279 -0.98 -21.01 0.21
CA GLY A 279 -1.43 -19.66 -0.03
C GLY A 279 -2.61 -19.33 0.85
N ASN A 280 -3.09 -18.11 0.72
CA ASN A 280 -4.28 -17.62 1.38
C ASN A 280 -5.14 -16.81 0.40
N THR A 281 -6.43 -16.78 0.68
CA THR A 281 -7.41 -15.93 0.01
C THR A 281 -8.16 -15.12 1.05
N VAL A 282 -8.50 -13.87 0.73
CA VAL A 282 -9.33 -12.99 1.55
C VAL A 282 -10.43 -12.45 0.63
N ASP A 283 -11.69 -12.73 0.93
CA ASP A 283 -12.81 -12.38 0.04
C ASP A 283 -13.00 -10.86 -0.05
N LYS A 284 -12.80 -10.14 1.06
CA LYS A 284 -12.83 -8.67 1.10
C LYS A 284 -11.84 -8.13 2.12
N MET A 285 -11.10 -7.10 1.74
CA MET A 285 -10.18 -6.38 2.60
C MET A 285 -10.41 -4.88 2.47
N SER A 286 -10.51 -4.17 3.58
CA SER A 286 -10.57 -2.71 3.63
C SER A 286 -9.41 -2.21 4.47
N PHE A 287 -8.73 -1.14 4.03
CA PHE A 287 -7.60 -0.58 4.75
C PHE A 287 -7.64 0.95 4.76
N SER A 288 -7.07 1.53 5.82
CA SER A 288 -6.84 2.97 5.92
C SER A 288 -5.51 3.22 6.61
N TYR A 289 -4.79 4.25 6.19
CA TYR A 289 -3.53 4.71 6.76
C TYR A 289 -3.44 6.23 6.65
N PHE A 290 -3.30 6.93 7.77
CA PHE A 290 -3.28 8.40 7.77
C PHE A 290 -2.30 8.99 8.79
N LEU A 291 -1.86 10.22 8.49
CA LEU A 291 -1.24 11.14 9.42
C LEU A 291 -1.87 12.50 9.19
N LYS A 292 -2.69 12.94 10.15
CA LYS A 292 -3.48 14.16 10.05
C LYS A 292 -3.52 14.92 11.38
N PRO A 293 -3.77 16.23 11.38
CA PRO A 293 -4.06 16.96 12.61
C PRO A 293 -5.19 16.30 13.41
N ASP A 294 -5.10 16.35 14.73
CA ASP A 294 -6.21 16.04 15.63
C ASP A 294 -7.34 17.08 15.49
N GLU A 295 -8.48 16.80 16.11
CA GLU A 295 -9.66 17.69 16.05
C GLU A 295 -9.41 19.07 16.63
N THR A 296 -8.45 19.20 17.55
CA THR A 296 -8.06 20.48 18.17
C THR A 296 -7.01 21.24 17.37
N GLY A 297 -6.39 20.61 16.35
CA GLY A 297 -5.26 21.17 15.60
C GLY A 297 -3.99 21.35 16.46
N SER A 298 -3.91 20.68 17.60
CA SER A 298 -2.82 20.83 18.58
C SER A 298 -1.70 19.80 18.40
N ALA A 299 -2.03 18.67 17.77
CA ALA A 299 -1.10 17.59 17.50
C ALA A 299 -1.52 16.83 16.23
N PHE A 300 -0.69 15.88 15.81
CA PHE A 300 -1.05 14.92 14.78
C PHE A 300 -1.58 13.63 15.42
N ILE A 301 -2.40 12.93 14.64
CA ILE A 301 -2.80 11.56 14.86
C ILE A 301 -2.33 10.74 13.66
N TYR A 302 -1.59 9.69 13.96
CA TYR A 302 -1.32 8.62 13.03
C TYR A 302 -2.33 7.49 13.25
N GLY A 303 -2.86 6.92 12.18
CA GLY A 303 -3.79 5.81 12.27
C GLY A 303 -3.60 4.78 11.16
N PHE A 304 -3.84 3.52 11.49
CA PHE A 304 -3.88 2.39 10.58
C PHE A 304 -5.09 1.51 10.91
N THR A 305 -5.84 1.10 9.90
CA THR A 305 -6.90 0.11 10.05
C THR A 305 -6.82 -0.91 8.94
N LEU A 306 -7.11 -2.17 9.24
CA LEU A 306 -7.26 -3.25 8.29
C LEU A 306 -8.42 -4.14 8.75
N ASP A 307 -9.47 -4.25 7.93
CA ASP A 307 -10.60 -5.16 8.14
C ASP A 307 -10.59 -6.20 7.01
N MET A 308 -10.52 -7.47 7.38
CA MET A 308 -10.50 -8.60 6.46
C MET A 308 -11.67 -9.54 6.75
N ASN A 309 -12.33 -9.95 5.67
CA ASN A 309 -13.41 -10.93 5.70
C ASN A 309 -12.98 -12.21 4.99
N ALA A 310 -13.33 -13.33 5.62
CA ALA A 310 -13.13 -14.68 5.12
C ALA A 310 -11.68 -14.94 4.66
N PHE A 311 -10.72 -14.75 5.56
CA PHE A 311 -9.36 -15.21 5.35
C PHE A 311 -9.36 -16.74 5.36
N LYS A 312 -8.95 -17.34 4.26
CA LYS A 312 -8.87 -18.78 4.05
C LYS A 312 -7.43 -19.13 3.74
N LEU A 313 -6.85 -20.03 4.54
CA LEU A 313 -5.57 -20.64 4.21
C LEU A 313 -5.82 -21.78 3.22
N SER A 314 -4.85 -22.12 2.38
CA SER A 314 -4.86 -23.29 1.50
C SER A 314 -3.52 -24.00 1.63
N LEU A 315 -3.53 -25.18 2.25
CA LEU A 315 -2.35 -26.03 2.43
C LEU A 315 -2.64 -27.41 1.82
N PRO A 316 -2.16 -27.70 0.60
CA PRO A 316 -2.53 -28.93 -0.12
C PRO A 316 -2.29 -30.24 0.64
N LEU A 317 -1.37 -30.25 1.61
CA LEU A 317 -0.98 -31.44 2.38
C LEU A 317 -1.49 -31.44 3.83
N ASN A 318 -2.21 -30.41 4.29
CA ASN A 318 -2.66 -30.31 5.67
C ASN A 318 -4.05 -29.64 5.77
N LYS A 319 -5.10 -30.45 5.57
CA LYS A 319 -6.49 -29.99 5.57
C LYS A 319 -6.98 -29.56 6.95
N ASP A 320 -6.46 -30.16 8.01
CA ASP A 320 -6.84 -29.80 9.37
C ASP A 320 -6.29 -28.41 9.72
N ALA A 321 -5.02 -28.14 9.38
CA ALA A 321 -4.45 -26.79 9.53
C ALA A 321 -5.16 -25.75 8.66
N GLU A 322 -5.65 -26.14 7.49
CA GLU A 322 -6.49 -25.29 6.62
C GLU A 322 -7.77 -24.87 7.35
N MET A 323 -8.52 -25.85 7.89
CA MET A 323 -9.76 -25.61 8.63
C MET A 323 -9.54 -24.72 9.84
N LEU A 324 -8.53 -25.02 10.66
CA LEU A 324 -8.26 -24.31 11.91
C LEU A 324 -7.76 -22.87 11.71
N SER A 325 -7.13 -22.60 10.57
CA SER A 325 -6.57 -21.28 10.24
C SER A 325 -7.55 -20.36 9.51
N ASN A 326 -8.75 -20.84 9.18
CA ASN A 326 -9.76 -20.02 8.55
C ASN A 326 -10.31 -19.01 9.54
N ILE A 327 -10.23 -17.73 9.17
CA ILE A 327 -10.65 -16.59 9.98
C ILE A 327 -11.81 -15.90 9.25
N PRO A 328 -13.07 -16.17 9.65
CA PRO A 328 -14.24 -15.54 9.04
C PRO A 328 -14.19 -14.02 9.04
N ARG A 329 -13.65 -13.41 10.09
CA ARG A 329 -13.47 -11.95 10.17
C ARG A 329 -12.33 -11.59 11.10
N TRP A 330 -11.51 -10.63 10.67
CA TRP A 330 -10.45 -10.03 11.46
C TRP A 330 -10.32 -8.55 11.15
N GLY A 331 -10.59 -7.72 12.15
CA GLY A 331 -10.29 -6.29 12.12
C GLY A 331 -9.15 -5.94 13.08
N ILE A 332 -8.22 -5.11 12.62
CA ILE A 332 -7.22 -4.44 13.45
C ILE A 332 -7.31 -2.92 13.21
N ALA A 333 -7.27 -2.15 14.30
CA ALA A 333 -7.06 -0.72 14.24
C ALA A 333 -5.95 -0.33 15.22
N PHE A 334 -5.08 0.58 14.79
CA PHE A 334 -3.99 1.14 15.57
C PHE A 334 -4.00 2.66 15.39
N SER A 335 -3.77 3.41 16.46
CA SER A 335 -3.47 4.83 16.37
C SER A 335 -2.41 5.26 17.36
N LEU A 336 -1.68 6.30 16.97
CA LEU A 336 -0.78 7.05 17.82
C LEU A 336 -1.27 8.50 17.83
N GLU A 337 -1.85 8.92 18.95
CA GLU A 337 -2.39 10.27 19.17
C GLU A 337 -1.38 11.16 19.89
N ASN A 338 -1.64 12.47 19.89
CA ASN A 338 -0.80 13.49 20.50
C ASN A 338 0.62 13.50 19.93
N ILE A 339 0.80 13.29 18.62
CA ILE A 339 2.10 13.41 17.96
C ILE A 339 2.44 14.90 17.76
N SER A 340 3.44 15.39 18.49
CA SER A 340 3.91 16.76 18.36
C SER A 340 4.65 16.97 17.03
N PRO A 341 4.69 18.21 16.51
CA PRO A 341 5.52 18.55 15.35
C PRO A 341 7.00 18.20 15.56
N GLY A 342 7.52 18.34 16.78
CA GLY A 342 8.90 17.99 17.11
C GLY A 342 9.17 16.48 17.02
N PHE A 343 8.21 15.65 17.43
CA PHE A 343 8.31 14.19 17.27
C PHE A 343 8.25 13.78 15.80
N ALA A 344 7.30 14.35 15.04
CA ALA A 344 7.18 14.10 13.59
C ALA A 344 8.48 14.48 12.85
N GLN A 345 9.08 15.64 13.19
CA GLN A 345 10.36 16.07 12.63
C GLN A 345 11.50 15.10 12.97
N ALA A 346 11.63 14.71 14.25
CA ALA A 346 12.70 13.82 14.68
C ALA A 346 12.62 12.44 14.00
N TYR A 347 11.41 11.91 13.81
CA TYR A 347 11.18 10.67 13.08
C TYR A 347 11.52 10.82 11.59
N PHE A 348 11.06 11.90 10.96
CA PHE A 348 11.40 12.23 9.58
C PHE A 348 12.92 12.29 9.34
N ASP A 349 13.65 13.00 10.22
CA ASP A 349 15.10 13.15 10.13
C ASP A 349 15.83 11.80 10.23
N LEU A 350 15.37 10.91 11.13
CA LEU A 350 15.90 9.54 11.25
C LEU A 350 15.64 8.72 9.97
N THR A 351 14.42 8.77 9.44
CA THR A 351 14.05 8.06 8.20
C THR A 351 14.90 8.54 7.04
N LYS A 352 14.99 9.86 6.82
CA LYS A 352 15.83 10.45 5.77
C LYS A 352 17.29 10.00 5.94
N ALA A 353 17.86 10.13 7.14
CA ALA A 353 19.22 9.72 7.42
C ALA A 353 19.49 8.23 7.21
N SER A 354 18.47 7.38 7.39
CA SER A 354 18.56 5.92 7.17
C SER A 354 18.49 5.55 5.69
N MET A 355 17.70 6.27 4.89
CA MET A 355 17.58 6.04 3.44
C MET A 355 18.82 6.53 2.66
N SER A 356 19.44 7.59 3.15
CA SER A 356 20.48 8.34 2.42
C SER A 356 21.84 7.66 2.26
N ARG A 357 22.07 6.47 2.84
CA ARG A 357 23.44 6.02 3.12
C ARG A 357 23.89 4.85 2.24
N PRO A 358 25.00 5.00 1.49
CA PRO A 358 25.68 3.86 0.92
C PRO A 358 26.24 2.96 2.04
N VAL A 359 26.32 1.66 1.76
CA VAL A 359 26.99 0.69 2.65
C VAL A 359 28.48 1.06 2.72
N SER A 360 28.91 1.75 3.79
CA SER A 360 30.34 2.00 4.00
C SER A 360 31.03 0.76 4.57
N THR A 361 32.15 0.40 3.95
CA THR A 361 33.02 -0.70 4.40
C THR A 361 34.09 -0.23 5.39
N SER A 362 34.20 1.06 5.69
CA SER A 362 35.20 1.59 6.62
C SER A 362 34.71 1.52 8.07
N GLN A 363 35.60 1.18 9.01
CA GLN A 363 35.26 1.05 10.43
C GLN A 363 35.01 2.43 11.09
N GLU A 364 35.74 3.46 10.66
CA GLU A 364 35.59 4.83 11.16
C GLU A 364 34.26 5.47 10.74
N ASP A 365 33.85 5.31 9.49
CA ASP A 365 32.53 5.78 9.05
C ASP A 365 31.43 5.05 9.82
N ASN A 366 31.57 3.74 10.02
CA ASN A 366 30.58 2.96 10.76
C ASN A 366 30.45 3.41 12.23
N GLN A 367 31.54 3.80 12.88
CA GLN A 367 31.51 4.38 14.23
C GLN A 367 30.83 5.75 14.26
N GLN A 368 31.15 6.64 13.30
CA GLN A 368 30.47 7.94 13.19
C GLN A 368 28.97 7.77 12.89
N ILE A 369 28.61 6.81 12.04
CA ILE A 369 27.23 6.46 11.72
C ILE A 369 26.49 5.98 12.98
N GLN A 370 27.09 5.09 13.77
CA GLN A 370 26.49 4.63 15.03
C GLN A 370 26.29 5.77 16.03
N ALA A 371 27.29 6.65 16.19
CA ALA A 371 27.18 7.82 17.06
C ALA A 371 26.05 8.77 16.61
N GLN A 372 25.93 9.03 15.31
CA GLN A 372 24.85 9.85 14.76
C GLN A 372 23.46 9.21 14.94
N ARG A 373 23.35 7.88 14.75
CA ARG A 373 22.10 7.13 15.02
C ARG A 373 21.73 7.19 16.48
N MET A 374 22.70 7.07 17.39
CA MET A 374 22.47 7.21 18.82
C MET A 374 21.95 8.62 19.16
N MET A 375 22.55 9.68 18.60
CA MET A 375 22.07 11.05 18.79
C MET A 375 20.66 11.28 18.24
N MET A 376 20.35 10.76 17.04
CA MET A 376 19.01 10.82 16.45
C MET A 376 17.98 10.04 17.28
N GLY A 377 18.37 8.86 17.77
CA GLY A 377 17.56 8.05 18.69
C GLY A 377 17.24 8.81 19.98
N MET A 378 18.23 9.48 20.58
CA MET A 378 18.00 10.33 21.77
C MET A 378 17.06 11.50 21.47
N LYS A 379 17.18 12.14 20.31
CA LYS A 379 16.24 13.22 19.90
C LYS A 379 14.80 12.71 19.78
N ILE A 380 14.60 11.54 19.16
CA ILE A 380 13.28 10.92 19.05
C ILE A 380 12.73 10.59 20.45
N MET A 381 13.54 10.00 21.32
CA MET A 381 13.10 9.66 22.68
C MET A 381 12.72 10.90 23.50
N ASN A 382 13.50 11.98 23.42
CA ASN A 382 13.16 13.24 24.07
C ASN A 382 11.86 13.83 23.51
N ALA A 383 11.70 13.82 22.19
CA ALA A 383 10.48 14.31 21.54
C ALA A 383 9.27 13.43 21.88
N LEU A 384 9.43 12.11 22.00
CA LEU A 384 8.39 11.17 22.41
C LEU A 384 7.85 11.53 23.80
N VAL A 385 8.73 11.77 24.77
CA VAL A 385 8.35 12.12 26.14
C VAL A 385 7.66 13.48 26.21
N GLN A 386 8.13 14.46 25.45
CA GLN A 386 7.47 15.77 25.36
C GLN A 386 6.07 15.66 24.74
N SER A 387 5.94 14.80 23.73
CA SER A 387 4.71 14.56 22.98
C SER A 387 3.65 13.79 23.80
N LYS A 388 4.08 12.99 24.78
CA LYS A 388 3.23 12.10 25.60
C LYS A 388 2.18 11.33 24.77
N PRO A 389 2.62 10.63 23.71
CA PRO A 389 1.69 10.07 22.76
C PRO A 389 0.87 8.96 23.39
N ILE A 390 -0.34 8.80 22.88
CA ILE A 390 -1.28 7.76 23.30
C ILE A 390 -1.34 6.73 22.17
N ILE A 391 -0.86 5.52 22.46
CA ILE A 391 -1.07 4.36 21.61
C ILE A 391 -2.46 3.82 21.91
N LYS A 392 -3.28 3.67 20.88
CA LYS A 392 -4.49 2.86 20.93
C LYS A 392 -4.36 1.70 19.95
N PHE A 393 -4.82 0.53 20.35
CA PHE A 393 -5.01 -0.58 19.43
C PHE A 393 -6.35 -1.26 19.72
N SER A 394 -6.92 -1.87 18.70
CA SER A 394 -8.05 -2.77 18.85
C SER A 394 -7.97 -3.89 17.82
N PHE A 395 -8.46 -5.05 18.23
CA PHE A 395 -8.64 -6.23 17.42
C PHE A 395 -10.12 -6.59 17.54
N SER A 396 -10.95 -6.17 16.59
CA SER A 396 -12.38 -6.44 16.67
C SER A 396 -13.07 -6.39 15.30
N PRO A 397 -13.94 -7.37 14.99
CA PRO A 397 -14.03 -8.67 15.66
C PRO A 397 -12.90 -9.60 15.17
N PHE A 398 -12.36 -10.46 16.04
CA PHE A 398 -11.54 -11.61 15.62
C PHE A 398 -12.36 -12.89 15.81
N LYS A 399 -12.92 -13.40 14.72
CA LYS A 399 -13.71 -14.63 14.71
C LYS A 399 -12.86 -15.73 14.11
N HIS A 400 -12.76 -16.86 14.80
CA HIS A 400 -12.04 -18.05 14.34
C HIS A 400 -12.83 -19.31 14.69
N TYR A 401 -12.31 -20.48 14.31
CA TYR A 401 -13.00 -21.76 14.47
C TYR A 401 -13.51 -22.04 15.90
N PHE A 402 -12.67 -21.77 16.92
CA PHE A 402 -13.03 -22.06 18.31
C PHE A 402 -14.01 -21.04 18.89
N GLY A 403 -13.91 -19.76 18.52
CA GLY A 403 -14.78 -18.72 19.07
C GLY A 403 -14.49 -17.32 18.57
N GLU A 404 -14.94 -16.34 19.34
CA GLU A 404 -14.82 -14.92 19.04
C GLU A 404 -14.07 -14.20 20.15
N LEU A 405 -13.09 -13.40 19.74
CA LEU A 405 -12.24 -12.60 20.59
C LEU A 405 -12.35 -11.13 20.17
N THR A 406 -12.32 -10.23 21.15
CA THR A 406 -12.11 -8.81 20.92
C THR A 406 -11.05 -8.30 21.86
N ALA A 407 -10.08 -7.54 21.38
CA ALA A 407 -9.10 -6.89 22.24
C ALA A 407 -9.08 -5.38 21.99
N GLU A 408 -8.82 -4.63 23.05
CA GLU A 408 -8.63 -3.17 22.99
C GLU A 408 -7.55 -2.78 23.98
N GLY A 409 -6.73 -1.79 23.64
CA GLY A 409 -5.70 -1.30 24.53
C GLY A 409 -5.39 0.16 24.32
N LYS A 410 -5.05 0.83 25.42
CA LYS A 410 -4.67 2.25 25.44
C LYS A 410 -3.48 2.44 26.38
N PHE A 411 -2.39 2.94 25.85
CA PHE A 411 -1.13 3.16 26.56
C PHE A 411 -0.59 4.56 26.28
N GLN A 412 -0.11 5.24 27.31
CA GLN A 412 0.44 6.59 27.20
C GLN A 412 1.86 6.63 27.74
N PHE A 413 2.78 7.18 26.96
CA PHE A 413 4.12 7.49 27.45
C PHE A 413 4.07 8.77 28.29
N LEU A 414 4.38 8.64 29.59
CA LEU A 414 4.47 9.80 30.50
C LEU A 414 5.92 10.22 30.76
N THR A 415 6.86 9.28 30.61
CA THR A 415 8.30 9.44 30.84
C THR A 415 9.06 8.59 29.82
N LEU A 416 10.40 8.54 29.91
CA LEU A 416 11.25 7.63 29.13
C LEU A 416 11.05 6.13 29.48
N GLY A 417 10.29 5.83 30.54
CA GLY A 417 10.00 4.46 30.97
C GLY A 417 8.86 3.80 30.19
N PRO A 418 8.44 2.59 30.60
CA PRO A 418 7.29 1.90 30.02
C PRO A 418 6.03 2.78 30.03
N PRO A 419 5.16 2.68 29.02
CA PRO A 419 3.95 3.48 28.99
C PRO A 419 2.96 3.00 30.06
N VAL A 420 2.13 3.92 30.55
CA VAL A 420 1.06 3.62 31.49
C VAL A 420 -0.22 3.35 30.72
N GLY A 421 -0.96 2.30 31.06
CA GLY A 421 -2.14 1.94 30.31
C GLY A 421 -2.77 0.62 30.68
N LYS A 422 -3.79 0.26 29.91
CA LYS A 422 -4.56 -0.97 30.06
C LYS A 422 -4.89 -1.55 28.69
N ALA A 423 -4.82 -2.87 28.58
CA ALA A 423 -5.40 -3.64 27.51
C ALA A 423 -6.37 -4.69 28.07
N GLU A 424 -7.46 -4.92 27.36
CA GLU A 424 -8.45 -5.95 27.67
C GLU A 424 -8.59 -6.88 26.48
N LEU A 425 -8.55 -8.19 26.74
CA LEU A 425 -8.97 -9.23 25.81
C LEU A 425 -10.28 -9.82 26.35
N LYS A 426 -11.35 -9.71 25.57
CA LYS A 426 -12.64 -10.33 25.85
C LYS A 426 -12.80 -11.56 24.98
N ILE A 427 -13.20 -12.66 25.62
CA ILE A 427 -13.38 -13.98 25.05
C ILE A 427 -14.85 -14.34 25.15
N LEU A 428 -15.55 -14.45 24.03
CA LEU A 428 -16.97 -14.82 24.05
C LEU A 428 -17.12 -16.32 24.21
N ASP A 429 -18.04 -16.74 25.11
CA ASP A 429 -18.34 -18.14 25.40
C ASP A 429 -17.09 -19.02 25.69
N VAL A 430 -16.46 -18.78 26.85
CA VAL A 430 -15.23 -19.48 27.24
C VAL A 430 -15.45 -20.99 27.36
N GLN A 431 -16.62 -21.42 27.81
CA GLN A 431 -16.92 -22.85 27.97
C GLN A 431 -17.10 -23.52 26.62
N GLY A 432 -17.77 -22.88 25.66
CA GLY A 432 -17.85 -23.36 24.29
C GLY A 432 -16.48 -23.52 23.64
N ILE A 433 -15.58 -22.56 23.82
CA ILE A 433 -14.19 -22.64 23.34
C ILE A 433 -13.45 -23.83 23.96
N LEU A 434 -13.50 -23.98 25.29
CA LEU A 434 -12.84 -25.08 26.00
C LEU A 434 -13.39 -26.45 25.60
N LYS A 435 -14.70 -26.55 25.37
CA LYS A 435 -15.33 -27.77 24.87
C LYS A 435 -14.83 -28.12 23.48
N LYS A 436 -14.90 -27.18 22.53
CA LYS A 436 -14.42 -27.39 21.15
C LYS A 436 -12.94 -27.76 21.09
N LEU A 437 -12.09 -27.12 21.91
CA LEU A 437 -10.66 -27.45 21.98
C LEU A 437 -10.40 -28.91 22.40
N LYS A 438 -11.23 -29.47 23.29
CA LYS A 438 -11.09 -30.87 23.75
C LYS A 438 -11.64 -31.89 22.76
N GLU A 439 -12.57 -31.48 21.91
CA GLU A 439 -13.20 -32.32 20.89
C GLU A 439 -12.42 -32.33 19.57
N GLU A 440 -11.37 -31.50 19.44
CA GLU A 440 -10.61 -31.32 18.20
C GLU A 440 -9.34 -32.18 18.18
N ASP A 441 -9.38 -33.27 17.40
CA ASP A 441 -8.29 -34.23 17.26
C ASP A 441 -7.08 -33.66 16.49
N ALA A 442 -7.28 -32.60 15.70
CA ALA A 442 -6.20 -31.96 14.94
C ALA A 442 -5.18 -31.21 15.81
N ILE A 443 -5.49 -30.94 17.08
CA ILE A 443 -4.60 -30.27 18.02
C ILE A 443 -4.04 -31.30 19.00
N SER A 444 -2.72 -31.29 19.20
CA SER A 444 -2.10 -32.20 20.15
C SER A 444 -2.65 -32.01 21.57
N SER A 445 -2.84 -33.10 22.31
CA SER A 445 -3.33 -33.07 23.69
C SER A 445 -2.52 -32.13 24.59
N LYS A 446 -1.19 -32.11 24.42
CA LYS A 446 -0.29 -31.19 25.12
C LYS A 446 -0.63 -29.72 24.86
N THR A 447 -0.97 -29.38 23.62
CA THR A 447 -1.39 -28.02 23.25
C THR A 447 -2.76 -27.70 23.85
N VAL A 448 -3.71 -28.63 23.79
CA VAL A 448 -5.04 -28.46 24.40
C VAL A 448 -4.94 -28.24 25.91
N GLU A 449 -4.13 -29.03 26.60
CA GLU A 449 -3.85 -28.89 28.03
C GLU A 449 -3.23 -27.54 28.37
N TRP A 450 -2.23 -27.11 27.59
CA TRP A 450 -1.59 -25.81 27.79
C TRP A 450 -2.57 -24.63 27.61
N ILE A 451 -3.35 -24.61 26.52
CA ILE A 451 -4.35 -23.56 26.26
C ILE A 451 -5.43 -23.58 27.34
N SER A 452 -5.95 -24.76 27.69
CA SER A 452 -7.00 -24.91 28.70
C SER A 452 -6.51 -24.49 30.09
N GLY A 453 -5.27 -24.84 30.44
CA GLY A 453 -4.61 -24.41 31.67
C GLY A 453 -4.46 -22.90 31.74
N PHE A 454 -3.99 -22.28 30.66
CA PHE A 454 -3.89 -20.82 30.56
C PHE A 454 -5.25 -20.13 30.73
N ILE A 455 -6.28 -20.57 30.00
CA ILE A 455 -7.64 -20.02 30.11
C ILE A 455 -8.15 -20.15 31.54
N THR A 456 -7.97 -21.31 32.17
CA THR A 456 -8.47 -21.56 33.53
C THR A 456 -7.75 -20.70 34.57
N ALA A 457 -6.44 -20.49 34.42
CA ALA A 457 -5.64 -19.72 35.36
C ALA A 457 -5.83 -18.20 35.23
N HIS A 458 -6.06 -17.70 34.01
CA HIS A 458 -5.93 -16.27 33.71
C HIS A 458 -7.19 -15.60 33.16
N VAL A 459 -8.28 -16.32 32.90
CA VAL A 459 -9.52 -15.71 32.38
C VAL A 459 -10.53 -15.51 33.50
N ILE A 460 -10.89 -14.26 33.75
CA ILE A 460 -11.99 -13.92 34.69
C ILE A 460 -13.31 -14.02 33.92
N LYS A 461 -14.19 -14.93 34.36
CA LYS A 461 -15.49 -15.15 33.71
C LYS A 461 -16.58 -14.25 34.31
N ASP A 462 -17.44 -13.70 33.47
CA ASP A 462 -18.67 -13.02 33.87
C ASP A 462 -19.82 -14.00 34.11
N GLY A 463 -20.95 -13.52 34.64
CA GLY A 463 -22.15 -14.34 34.87
C GLY A 463 -22.83 -14.88 33.61
N LYS A 464 -22.37 -14.47 32.41
CA LYS A 464 -22.85 -14.95 31.11
C LYS A 464 -21.89 -15.96 30.47
N GLY A 465 -20.78 -16.28 31.13
CA GLY A 465 -19.77 -17.22 30.64
C GLY A 465 -18.74 -16.61 29.67
N ASN A 466 -18.75 -15.30 29.48
CA ASN A 466 -17.69 -14.61 28.73
C ASN A 466 -16.48 -14.38 29.64
N GLY A 467 -15.29 -14.38 29.05
CA GLY A 467 -14.04 -14.22 29.75
C GLY A 467 -13.39 -12.87 29.48
N THR A 468 -12.67 -12.34 30.46
CA THR A 468 -11.83 -11.17 30.29
C THR A 468 -10.44 -11.45 30.84
N ILE A 469 -9.42 -11.06 30.07
CA ILE A 469 -8.03 -10.93 30.52
C ILE A 469 -7.68 -9.45 30.46
N THR A 470 -7.17 -8.90 31.55
CA THR A 470 -6.72 -7.52 31.64
C THR A 470 -5.20 -7.48 31.81
N PHE A 471 -4.52 -6.76 30.93
CA PHE A 471 -3.12 -6.38 31.13
C PHE A 471 -3.05 -4.90 31.47
N GLU A 472 -2.28 -4.53 32.49
CA GLU A 472 -2.14 -3.13 32.91
C GLU A 472 -0.71 -2.78 33.36
N ILE A 473 -0.32 -1.54 33.10
CA ILE A 473 0.89 -0.91 33.63
C ILE A 473 0.43 0.36 34.34
N LYS A 474 0.56 0.39 35.66
CA LYS A 474 0.05 1.50 36.49
C LYS A 474 1.08 2.60 36.67
N LYS A 475 0.59 3.84 36.84
CA LYS A 475 1.43 5.02 37.05
C LYS A 475 2.18 4.98 38.39
N ASP A 476 1.52 4.49 39.43
CA ASP A 476 2.03 4.35 40.80
C ASP A 476 2.93 3.12 40.98
N GLN A 477 3.01 2.24 39.97
CA GLN A 477 3.86 1.04 39.95
C GLN A 477 4.67 0.93 38.65
N PRO A 478 5.53 1.91 38.35
CA PRO A 478 6.25 1.95 37.08
C PRO A 478 7.14 0.70 36.91
N GLY A 479 7.10 0.09 35.74
CA GLY A 479 7.89 -1.11 35.42
C GLY A 479 7.30 -2.42 35.96
N LYS A 480 6.20 -2.39 36.72
CA LYS A 480 5.43 -3.60 37.04
C LYS A 480 4.38 -3.85 35.97
N TYR A 481 4.41 -5.04 35.41
CA TYR A 481 3.42 -5.53 34.47
C TYR A 481 2.41 -6.38 35.24
N LEU A 482 1.13 -6.03 35.17
CA LEU A 482 0.08 -6.73 35.90
C LEU A 482 -0.84 -7.44 34.91
N LEU A 483 -1.19 -8.68 35.24
CA LEU A 483 -2.24 -9.46 34.61
C LEU A 483 -3.37 -9.64 35.61
N ASN A 484 -4.57 -9.17 35.27
CA ASN A 484 -5.75 -9.17 36.14
C ASN A 484 -5.50 -8.53 37.53
N GLY A 485 -4.63 -7.52 37.60
CA GLY A 485 -4.25 -6.86 38.84
C GLY A 485 -3.14 -7.54 39.64
N SER A 486 -2.67 -8.71 39.22
CA SER A 486 -1.56 -9.43 39.85
C SER A 486 -0.26 -9.28 39.04
N PRO A 487 0.92 -9.19 39.68
CA PRO A 487 2.20 -9.17 38.96
C PRO A 487 2.38 -10.39 38.06
N LEU A 488 2.87 -10.15 36.84
CA LEU A 488 3.31 -11.18 35.90
C LEU A 488 4.63 -11.82 36.31
#